data_AF-A0A1I6L8T8-F1
#
_entry.id   AF-A0A1I6L8T8-F1
#
_cell.length_a   1.000
_cell.length_b   1.000
_cell.length_c   1.000
_cell.angle_alpha   90.00
_cell.angle_beta   90.00
_cell.angle_gamma   90.00
#
_symmetry.space_group_name_H-M   'P 1'
#
loop_
_entity.id
_entity.type
_entity.pdbx_description
1 polymer ?
#
loop_
_entity_poly.entity_id
_entity_poly.type
_entity_poly.pdbx_seq_one_letter_code
_entity_poly.pdbx_strand_id
1 'polypeptide(L)' 'MPAPLESPAMRYGMGIGSAVILTIIAFTVLDGTMRWLVLGIAVLEILVVPQIMKMAAAQSTA' A
#
# COMPACT_ATOMS: atom_id res chain seq x y z
N MET A 1 -25.35 -10.48 -1.19
CA MET A 1 -24.13 -10.81 -1.95
C MET A 1 -22.97 -10.24 -1.15
N PRO A 2 -22.04 -11.04 -0.61
CA PRO A 2 -20.90 -10.47 0.10
C PRO A 2 -20.13 -9.60 -0.90
N ALA A 3 -19.90 -8.35 -0.50
CA ALA A 3 -19.36 -7.36 -1.40
C ALA A 3 -17.87 -7.72 -1.66
N PRO A 4 -17.32 -7.61 -2.88
CA PRO A 4 -15.91 -7.92 -3.18
C PRO A 4 -14.90 -7.28 -2.20
N LEU A 5 -15.23 -6.08 -1.75
CA LEU A 5 -14.53 -5.22 -0.78
C LEU A 5 -14.54 -5.72 0.69
N GLU A 6 -15.29 -6.77 0.99
CA GLU A 6 -15.35 -7.42 2.31
C GLU A 6 -14.21 -8.42 2.52
N SER A 7 -13.50 -8.80 1.45
CA SER A 7 -12.31 -9.64 1.55
C SER A 7 -11.09 -8.84 2.01
N PRO A 8 -10.45 -9.18 3.14
CA PRO A 8 -9.22 -8.53 3.59
C PRO A 8 -8.13 -8.58 2.51
N ALA A 9 -8.10 -9.64 1.69
CA ALA A 9 -7.18 -9.77 0.57
C ALA A 9 -7.27 -8.60 -0.45
N MET A 10 -8.46 -8.04 -0.70
CA MET A 10 -8.62 -6.89 -1.61
C MET A 10 -8.22 -5.57 -0.95
N ARG A 11 -8.46 -5.41 0.36
CA ARG A 11 -8.01 -4.24 1.14
C ARG A 11 -6.50 -4.13 1.25
N TYR A 12 -5.82 -5.24 1.52
CA TYR A 12 -4.36 -5.29 1.56
C TYR A 12 -3.74 -5.33 0.15
N GLY A 13 -4.44 -5.91 -0.83
CA GLY A 13 -3.96 -6.02 -2.21
C GLY A 13 -3.69 -4.68 -2.88
N MET A 14 -4.46 -3.63 -2.56
CA MET A 14 -4.27 -2.31 -3.15
C MET A 14 -2.99 -1.62 -2.65
N GLY A 15 -2.71 -1.68 -1.34
CA GLY A 15 -1.48 -1.13 -0.77
C GLY A 15 -0.23 -1.92 -1.17
N ILE A 16 -0.32 -3.26 -1.19
CA ILE A 16 0.79 -4.13 -1.62
C ILE A 16 1.06 -3.95 -3.13
N GLY A 17 0.01 -3.84 -3.94
CA GLY A 17 0.15 -3.63 -5.38
C GLY A 17 0.90 -2.34 -5.74
N SER A 18 0.55 -1.23 -5.08
CA SER A 18 1.26 0.04 -5.25
C SER A 18 2.73 -0.07 -4.83
N ALA A 19 3.02 -0.64 -3.66
CA ALA A 19 4.39 -0.80 -3.19
C ALA A 19 5.25 -1.67 -4.11
N VAL A 20 4.68 -2.72 -4.71
CA VAL A 20 5.37 -3.55 -5.72
C VAL A 20 5.69 -2.74 -6.97
N ILE A 21 4.75 -1.95 -7.48
CA ILE A 21 4.97 -1.08 -8.65
C ILE A 21 6.06 -0.05 -8.35
N LEU A 22 6.00 0.63 -7.21
CA LEU A 22 7.01 1.60 -6.79
C LEU A 22 8.39 0.96 -6.66
N THR A 23 8.47 -0.26 -6.13
CA THR A 23 9.72 -1.00 -6.03
C THR A 23 10.29 -1.31 -7.42
N ILE A 24 9.47 -1.77 -8.37
CA ILE A 24 9.89 -2.02 -9.74
C ILE A 24 10.42 -0.73 -10.38
N ILE A 25 9.69 0.38 -10.26
CA ILE A 25 10.11 1.69 -10.79
C ILE A 25 11.44 2.14 -10.16
N ALA A 26 11.60 1.96 -8.85
CA ALA A 26 12.82 2.31 -8.14
C ALA A 26 14.06 1.57 -8.68
N PHE A 27 13.93 0.30 -9.06
CA PHE A 27 15.06 -0.48 -9.57
C PHE A 27 15.26 -0.43 -11.08
N THR A 28 14.23 -0.06 -11.85
CA THR A 28 14.28 -0.08 -13.33
C THR A 28 14.42 1.30 -13.96
N VAL A 29 13.99 2.36 -13.27
CA VAL A 29 13.91 3.73 -13.82
C VAL A 29 14.77 4.72 -13.04
N LEU A 30 14.97 4.50 -11.74
CA LEU A 30 15.55 5.49 -10.83
C LEU A 30 16.98 5.15 -10.43
N ASP A 31 17.86 6.15 -10.51
CA ASP A 31 19.25 6.08 -10.07
C ASP A 31 19.53 7.00 -8.86
N GLY A 32 20.61 6.69 -8.14
CA GLY A 32 21.11 7.50 -7.03
C GLY A 32 20.10 7.67 -5.89
N THR A 33 20.00 8.89 -5.36
CA THR A 33 19.18 9.21 -4.17
C THR A 33 17.68 9.02 -4.40
N MET A 34 17.21 9.25 -5.64
CA MET A 34 15.78 9.17 -5.97
C MET A 34 15.23 7.75 -5.78
N ARG A 35 16.05 6.73 -6.07
CA ARG A 35 15.70 5.32 -5.80
C ARG A 35 15.40 5.08 -4.32
N TRP A 36 16.24 5.59 -3.43
CA TRP A 36 16.09 5.41 -1.99
C TRP A 36 14.88 6.16 -1.44
N LEU A 37 14.57 7.33 -1.98
CA LEU A 37 13.35 8.06 -1.63
C LEU A 37 12.09 7.26 -1.99
N VAL A 38 12.02 6.74 -3.22
CA VAL A 38 10.86 5.96 -3.68
C VAL A 38 10.72 4.64 -2.93
N LEU A 39 11.83 3.96 -2.62
CA LEU A 39 11.80 2.78 -1.75
C LEU A 39 11.31 3.12 -0.34
N GLY A 40 11.70 4.28 0.20
CA GLY A 40 11.17 4.78 1.46
C GLY A 40 9.65 4.96 1.43
N ILE A 41 9.12 5.54 0.36
CA ILE A 41 7.68 5.69 0.15
C ILE A 41 7.00 4.31 0.05
N ALA A 42 7.56 3.37 -0.69
CA ALA A 42 7.00 2.02 -0.82
C ALA A 42 6.92 1.30 0.55
N VAL A 43 7.94 1.44 1.39
CA VAL A 43 7.92 0.92 2.77
C VAL A 43 6.84 1.62 3.61
N LEU A 44 6.73 2.94 3.51
CA LEU A 44 5.69 3.70 4.21
C LEU A 44 4.29 3.26 3.78
N GLU A 45 4.04 3.01 2.51
CA GLU A 45 2.75 2.49 2.04
C GLU A 45 2.40 1.16 2.69
N ILE A 46 3.36 0.22 2.73
CA ILE A 46 3.16 -1.10 3.35
C ILE A 46 2.81 -0.99 4.84
N LEU A 47 3.36 0.00 5.54
CA LEU A 47 3.13 0.17 6.99
C LEU A 47 1.88 1.00 7.30
N VAL A 48 1.63 2.07 6.55
CA VAL A 48 0.63 3.09 6.87
C VAL A 48 -0.75 2.73 6.29
N VAL A 49 -0.81 2.29 5.03
CA VAL A 49 -2.08 1.94 4.37
C VAL A 49 -2.92 0.93 5.17
N PRO A 50 -2.36 -0.18 5.69
CA PRO A 50 -3.17 -1.11 6.48
C PRO A 50 -3.63 -0.53 7.81
N GLN A 51 -2.87 0.38 8.43
CA GLN A 51 -3.31 1.06 9.65
C GLN A 51 -4.47 2.01 9.39
N ILE A 52 -4.40 2.81 8.32
CA ILE A 52 -5.49 3.69 7.89
C ILE A 52 -6.74 2.87 7.59
N MET A 53 -6.58 1.71 6.94
CA MET A 53 -7.71 0.82 6.72
C MET A 53 -8.28 0.28 8.03
N LYS A 54 -7.46 -0.18 8.98
CA LYS A 54 -7.95 -0.62 10.30
C LYS A 54 -8.74 0.49 11.01
N MET A 55 -8.27 1.74 10.94
CA MET A 55 -8.97 2.90 11.48
C MET A 55 -10.31 3.16 10.77
N ALA A 56 -10.32 3.17 9.43
CA ALA A 56 -11.53 3.37 8.64
C ALA A 56 -12.59 2.27 8.89
N ALA A 57 -12.15 1.02 9.07
CA ALA A 57 -13.05 -0.09 9.45
C ALA A 57 -13.69 0.15 10.82
N ALA A 58 -12.88 0.53 11.81
CA ALA A 58 -13.36 0.81 13.16
C ALA A 58 -14.35 1.98 13.18
N GLN A 59 -14.11 3.02 12.37
CA GLN A 59 -14.98 4.19 12.27
C GLN A 59 -16.31 3.91 11.56
N SER A 60 -16.33 2.98 10.60
CA SER A 60 -17.56 2.57 9.90
C SER A 60 -18.49 1.70 10.75
N THR A 61 -18.08 1.31 11.97
CA THR A 61 -18.87 0.50 12.91
C THR A 61 -19.48 1.34 14.05
N ALA A 62 -19.32 2.68 14.01
CA ALA A 62 -19.91 3.65 14.93
C ALA A 62 -21.11 4.36 14.28
#